data_AF-A0A955QQ32-F1
#
_entry.id   AF-A0A955QQ32-F1
#
_cell.length_a   1.000
_cell.length_b   1.000
_cell.length_c   1.000
_cell.angle_alpha   90.00
_cell.angle_beta   90.00
_cell.angle_gamma   90.00
#
_symmetry.space_group_name_H-M   'P 1'
#
loop_
_entity.id
_entity.type
_entity.pdbx_description
1 polymer ?
#
loop_
_entity_poly.entity_id
_entity_poly.type
_entity_poly.pdbx_seq_one_letter_code
_entity_poly.pdbx_strand_id
1 'polypeptide(L)'
;SPHHLIKTFISEPHGDFIHGIAESHEYPVVHERKILFPGLDYWLVVDRLTAQESHQYDLNFHLGSQAQNAVFPSRTSTTLTYTAPHILLAQPLAASIQGAVLQGHISRTYGQMHPAPIIRFRQHHGDACFHTVLFPFKDNQPDLTIESIPVFSGIRKCSEHEAVCLKIRTTINQQEIEDLVFLCHLDNTEPYQFDQYSFKGQVCHLRKKADDSLISQFHVEHS
;
A
#
# COMPACT_ATOMS: atom_id res chain seq x y z
N SER A 1 3.76 7.04 -26.36
CA SER A 1 3.60 7.79 -25.09
C SER A 1 2.65 7.05 -24.17
N PRO A 2 2.97 6.92 -22.87
CA PRO A 2 2.06 6.33 -21.90
C PRO A 2 0.79 7.19 -21.79
N HIS A 3 -0.36 6.53 -21.78
CA HIS A 3 -1.65 7.11 -21.47
C HIS A 3 -1.88 6.99 -19.96
N HIS A 4 -2.32 8.08 -19.33
CA HIS A 4 -2.57 8.15 -17.90
C HIS A 4 -3.97 8.69 -17.63
N LEU A 5 -4.67 8.08 -16.69
CA LEU A 5 -6.04 8.41 -16.34
C LEU A 5 -6.19 8.45 -14.81
N ILE A 6 -6.83 9.49 -14.29
CA ILE A 6 -7.35 9.50 -12.92
C ILE A 6 -8.78 8.96 -12.99
N LYS A 7 -9.02 7.76 -12.46
CA LYS A 7 -10.34 7.13 -12.42
C LYS A 7 -11.21 7.74 -11.32
N THR A 8 -10.63 7.94 -10.14
CA THR A 8 -11.32 8.45 -8.95
C THR A 8 -10.40 9.38 -8.16
N PHE A 9 -10.95 10.48 -7.66
CA PHE A 9 -10.33 11.37 -6.68
C PHE A 9 -11.37 11.81 -5.66
N ILE A 10 -11.15 11.50 -4.39
CA ILE A 10 -12.02 11.82 -3.27
C ILE A 10 -11.18 12.43 -2.17
N SER A 11 -11.69 13.50 -1.56
CA SER A 11 -11.10 14.13 -0.38
C SER A 11 -12.20 14.42 0.63
N GLU A 12 -12.11 13.77 1.78
CA GLU A 12 -13.10 13.83 2.86
C GLU A 12 -12.44 14.05 4.22
N PRO A 13 -13.17 14.51 5.25
CA PRO A 13 -12.59 14.79 6.56
C PRO A 13 -11.84 13.62 7.21
N HIS A 14 -12.19 12.38 6.86
CA HIS A 14 -11.62 11.17 7.45
C HIS A 14 -10.65 10.41 6.53
N GLY A 15 -10.42 10.91 5.31
CA GLY A 15 -9.43 10.37 4.42
C GLY A 15 -9.54 10.87 2.98
N ASP A 16 -8.43 10.69 2.26
CA ASP A 16 -8.36 10.94 0.83
C ASP A 16 -8.17 9.62 0.09
N PHE A 17 -8.69 9.54 -1.14
CA PHE A 17 -8.52 8.42 -2.04
C PHE A 17 -8.25 8.88 -3.47
N ILE A 18 -7.21 8.31 -4.08
CA ILE A 18 -6.87 8.54 -5.49
C ILE A 18 -6.72 7.19 -6.18
N HIS A 19 -7.32 7.02 -7.35
CA HIS A 19 -7.09 5.87 -8.23
C HIS A 19 -6.62 6.37 -9.60
N GLY A 20 -5.37 6.10 -9.91
CA GLY A 20 -4.75 6.36 -11.21
C GLY A 20 -4.47 5.07 -11.99
N ILE A 21 -4.47 5.18 -13.31
CA ILE A 21 -4.12 4.11 -14.26
C ILE A 21 -3.08 4.66 -15.22
N ALA A 22 -2.03 3.89 -15.48
CA ALA A 22 -1.03 4.15 -16.49
C ALA A 22 -0.91 2.92 -17.41
N GLU A 23 -1.03 3.16 -18.71
CA GLU A 23 -0.89 2.14 -19.75
C GLU A 23 0.03 2.69 -20.85
N SER A 24 0.78 1.82 -21.53
CA SER A 24 1.64 2.23 -22.64
C SER A 24 1.51 1.26 -23.80
N HIS A 25 1.47 1.77 -25.01
CA HIS A 25 1.52 0.92 -26.21
C HIS A 25 2.85 0.17 -26.35
N GLU A 26 3.91 0.63 -25.67
CA GLU A 26 5.25 0.04 -25.72
C GLU A 26 5.47 -1.04 -24.65
N TYR A 27 4.59 -1.13 -23.65
CA TYR A 27 4.74 -2.07 -22.54
C TYR A 27 3.38 -2.70 -22.22
N PRO A 28 3.21 -4.03 -22.41
CA PRO A 28 1.91 -4.72 -22.34
C PRO A 28 1.44 -4.98 -20.90
N VAL A 29 1.67 -4.01 -20.01
CA VAL A 29 1.26 -4.06 -18.60
C VAL A 29 0.42 -2.83 -18.31
N VAL A 30 -0.74 -3.06 -17.71
CA VAL A 30 -1.58 -1.99 -17.16
C VAL A 30 -1.19 -1.83 -15.69
N HIS A 31 -0.73 -0.63 -15.32
CA HIS A 31 -0.38 -0.29 -13.94
C HIS A 31 -1.45 0.60 -13.33
N GLU A 32 -2.14 0.10 -12.33
CA GLU A 32 -3.03 0.89 -11.50
C GLU A 32 -2.38 1.21 -10.17
N ARG A 33 -2.48 2.46 -9.74
CA ARG A 33 -2.08 2.90 -8.41
C ARG A 33 -3.26 3.50 -7.68
N LYS A 34 -3.54 2.95 -6.50
CA LYS A 34 -4.50 3.47 -5.54
C LYS A 34 -3.73 4.04 -4.36
N ILE A 35 -4.04 5.25 -3.93
CA ILE A 35 -3.43 5.90 -2.77
C ILE A 35 -4.55 6.27 -1.81
N LEU A 36 -4.48 5.75 -0.59
CA LEU A 36 -5.38 6.10 0.50
C LEU A 36 -4.58 6.87 1.56
N PHE A 37 -5.16 7.93 2.11
CA PHE A 37 -4.62 8.65 3.27
C PHE A 37 -5.60 8.58 4.45
N PRO A 38 -5.81 7.39 5.05
CA PRO A 38 -6.82 7.19 6.07
C PRO A 38 -6.45 7.85 7.39
N GLY A 39 -7.42 8.55 8.01
CA GLY A 39 -7.25 9.15 9.34
C GLY A 39 -6.11 10.17 9.45
N LEU A 40 -5.51 10.58 8.31
CA LEU A 40 -4.42 11.54 8.16
C LEU A 40 -3.06 11.14 8.81
N ASP A 41 -2.83 9.85 9.07
CA ASP A 41 -1.60 9.39 9.73
C ASP A 41 -0.56 8.79 8.79
N TYR A 42 -1.00 8.04 7.78
CA TYR A 42 -0.11 7.30 6.88
C TYR A 42 -0.73 7.17 5.49
N TRP A 43 0.10 6.93 4.47
CA TRP A 43 -0.39 6.58 3.14
C TRP A 43 -0.36 5.07 2.94
N LEU A 44 -1.45 4.50 2.43
CA LEU A 44 -1.44 3.17 1.83
C LEU A 44 -1.37 3.33 0.31
N VAL A 45 -0.27 2.88 -0.28
CA VAL A 45 -0.07 2.81 -1.72
C VAL A 45 -0.31 1.38 -2.17
N VAL A 46 -1.33 1.19 -3.01
CA VAL A 46 -1.66 -0.11 -3.61
C VAL A 46 -1.38 -0.05 -5.10
N ASP A 47 -0.42 -0.86 -5.54
CA ASP A 47 -0.07 -1.02 -6.95
C ASP A 47 -0.60 -2.35 -7.46
N ARG A 48 -1.45 -2.31 -8.49
CA ARG A 48 -1.94 -3.49 -9.22
C ARG A 48 -1.37 -3.45 -10.63
N LEU A 49 -0.68 -4.52 -11.02
CA LEU A 49 -0.10 -4.67 -12.36
C LEU A 49 -0.78 -5.86 -13.03
N THR A 50 -1.41 -5.63 -14.18
CA THR A 50 -2.10 -6.66 -14.96
C THR A 50 -1.34 -6.89 -16.26
N ALA A 51 -1.03 -8.16 -16.59
CA ALA A 51 -0.35 -8.51 -17.83
C ALA A 51 -0.72 -9.90 -18.33
N GLN A 52 -0.67 -10.12 -19.65
CA GLN A 52 -0.91 -11.43 -20.25
C GLN A 52 0.24 -12.42 -20.02
N GLU A 53 1.46 -11.89 -19.90
CA GLU A 53 2.68 -12.67 -19.71
C GLU A 53 3.32 -12.35 -18.36
N SER A 54 4.19 -13.24 -17.89
CA SER A 54 4.94 -12.99 -16.66
C SER A 54 6.05 -11.97 -16.88
N HIS A 55 6.14 -11.01 -15.96
CA HIS A 55 7.18 -9.99 -15.93
C HIS A 55 7.86 -9.93 -14.56
N GLN A 56 9.05 -9.31 -14.53
CA GLN A 56 9.66 -8.88 -13.29
C GLN A 56 9.25 -7.44 -13.00
N TYR A 57 8.52 -7.24 -11.91
CA TYR A 57 8.09 -5.94 -11.44
C TYR A 57 9.01 -5.44 -10.33
N ASP A 58 9.49 -4.19 -10.48
CA ASP A 58 10.33 -3.50 -9.50
C ASP A 58 9.61 -2.23 -9.04
N LEU A 59 9.04 -2.25 -7.83
CA LEU A 59 8.47 -1.09 -7.17
C LEU A 59 9.56 -0.38 -6.35
N ASN A 60 9.96 0.81 -6.79
CA ASN A 60 11.05 1.57 -6.19
C ASN A 60 10.53 2.80 -5.43
N PHE A 61 10.98 2.96 -4.19
CA PHE A 61 10.81 4.14 -3.37
C PHE A 61 12.16 4.83 -3.18
N HIS A 62 12.31 6.03 -3.76
CA HIS A 62 13.52 6.84 -3.62
C HIS A 62 13.45 7.65 -2.33
N LEU A 63 14.47 7.54 -1.49
CA LEU A 63 14.57 8.31 -0.26
C LEU A 63 15.40 9.59 -0.47
N GLY A 64 15.34 10.49 0.52
CA GLY A 64 16.24 11.64 0.56
C GLY A 64 17.67 11.24 0.90
N SER A 65 18.64 12.08 0.55
CA SER A 65 20.06 11.85 0.86
C SER A 65 20.33 11.73 2.37
N GLN A 66 19.48 12.31 3.22
CA GLN A 66 19.55 12.13 4.68
C GLN A 66 19.38 10.66 5.14
N ALA A 67 18.79 9.79 4.30
CA ALA A 67 18.63 8.38 4.59
C ALA A 67 19.85 7.54 4.20
N GLN A 68 20.87 8.13 3.56
CA GLN A 68 22.07 7.39 3.16
C GLN A 68 22.71 6.69 4.36
N ASN A 69 22.89 5.37 4.25
CA ASN A 69 23.40 4.49 5.31
C ASN A 69 22.54 4.46 6.60
N ALA A 70 21.31 4.98 6.55
CA ALA A 70 20.38 5.06 7.68
C ALA A 70 19.05 4.36 7.35
N VAL A 71 19.09 3.28 6.56
CA VAL A 71 17.92 2.45 6.26
C VAL A 71 18.08 1.11 6.96
N PHE A 72 17.14 0.78 7.84
CA PHE A 72 17.16 -0.41 8.67
C PHE A 72 16.01 -1.35 8.28
N PRO A 73 16.29 -2.47 7.59
CA PRO A 73 15.28 -3.48 7.32
C PRO A 73 14.93 -4.27 8.58
N SER A 74 13.66 -4.60 8.75
CA SER A 74 13.18 -5.55 9.76
C SER A 74 12.07 -6.42 9.18
N ARG A 75 11.83 -7.56 9.82
CA ARG A 75 10.83 -8.54 9.38
C ARG A 75 10.14 -9.17 10.58
N THR A 76 8.82 -9.21 10.53
CA THR A 76 7.97 -10.03 11.42
C THR A 76 7.44 -11.24 10.65
N SER A 77 6.57 -12.05 11.26
CA SER A 77 5.88 -13.15 10.57
C SER A 77 4.92 -12.68 9.47
N THR A 78 4.46 -11.43 9.52
CA THR A 78 3.44 -10.90 8.61
C THR A 78 3.88 -9.66 7.85
N THR A 79 5.02 -9.04 8.17
CA THR A 79 5.40 -7.73 7.61
C THR A 79 6.89 -7.62 7.35
N LEU A 80 7.22 -6.99 6.23
CA LEU A 80 8.56 -6.52 5.91
C LEU A 80 8.59 -5.01 6.06
N THR A 81 9.50 -4.48 6.89
CA THR A 81 9.62 -3.04 7.13
C THR A 81 11.01 -2.51 6.78
N TYR A 82 11.06 -1.24 6.38
CA TYR A 82 12.28 -0.47 6.16
C TYR A 82 12.12 0.86 6.88
N THR A 83 12.90 1.07 7.93
CA THR A 83 12.88 2.34 8.67
C THR A 83 14.01 3.23 8.17
N ALA A 84 13.68 4.47 7.85
CA ALA A 84 14.60 5.53 7.51
C ALA A 84 14.30 6.77 8.38
N PRO A 85 15.13 7.83 8.35
CA PRO A 85 14.83 9.05 9.10
C PRO A 85 13.45 9.62 8.75
N HIS A 86 12.59 9.71 9.75
CA HIS A 86 11.23 10.25 9.71
C HIS A 86 10.20 9.47 8.86
N ILE A 87 10.54 8.27 8.38
CA ILE A 87 9.60 7.46 7.60
C ILE A 87 9.84 5.97 7.79
N LEU A 88 8.75 5.24 7.95
CA LEU A 88 8.72 3.78 7.94
C LEU A 88 7.95 3.33 6.70
N LEU A 89 8.54 2.43 5.92
CA LEU A 89 7.87 1.73 4.83
C LEU A 89 7.55 0.32 5.32
N ALA A 90 6.33 -0.14 5.11
CA ALA A 90 5.90 -1.48 5.46
C ALA A 90 5.14 -2.14 4.32
N GLN A 91 5.39 -3.42 4.12
CA GLN A 91 4.76 -4.26 3.10
C GLN A 91 4.28 -5.56 3.78
N PRO A 92 3.07 -6.06 3.49
CA PRO A 92 2.68 -7.42 3.87
C PRO A 92 3.74 -8.42 3.41
N LEU A 93 4.09 -9.34 4.29
CA LEU A 93 5.04 -10.38 3.98
C LEU A 93 4.36 -11.42 3.07
N ALA A 94 4.85 -11.51 1.84
CA ALA A 94 4.44 -12.52 0.88
C ALA A 94 5.69 -13.24 0.34
N ALA A 95 5.58 -14.55 0.10
CA ALA A 95 6.70 -15.34 -0.44
C ALA A 95 7.14 -14.86 -1.84
N SER A 96 6.24 -14.24 -2.59
CA SER A 96 6.49 -13.69 -3.92
C SER A 96 7.25 -12.36 -3.92
N ILE A 97 7.35 -11.68 -2.77
CA ILE A 97 7.91 -10.33 -2.68
C ILE A 97 9.30 -10.35 -2.04
N GLN A 98 10.27 -9.81 -2.77
CA GLN A 98 11.64 -9.61 -2.31
C GLN A 98 11.92 -8.12 -2.11
N GLY A 99 12.20 -7.72 -0.88
CA GLY A 99 12.64 -6.35 -0.58
C GLY A 99 14.16 -6.21 -0.58
N ALA A 100 14.67 -5.05 -1.00
CA ALA A 100 16.09 -4.71 -0.92
C ALA A 100 16.31 -3.20 -0.74
N VAL A 101 17.47 -2.83 -0.16
CA VAL A 101 17.99 -1.46 -0.20
C VAL A 101 19.05 -1.40 -1.29
N LEU A 102 18.86 -0.50 -2.26
CA LEU A 102 19.78 -0.25 -3.35
C LEU A 102 20.46 1.11 -3.18
N GLN A 103 21.63 1.26 -3.81
CA GLN A 103 22.29 2.55 -3.94
C GLN A 103 21.67 3.33 -5.09
N GLY A 104 21.49 4.63 -4.89
CA GLY A 104 20.94 5.55 -5.87
C GLY A 104 21.47 6.95 -5.67
N HIS A 105 20.96 7.89 -6.48
CA HIS A 105 21.31 9.29 -6.38
C HIS A 105 20.06 10.16 -6.61
N ILE A 106 20.05 11.33 -5.99
CA ILE A 106 19.09 12.41 -6.29
C ILE A 106 19.85 13.66 -6.75
N SER A 107 19.26 14.42 -7.66
CA SER A 107 19.80 15.70 -8.14
C SER A 107 18.73 16.77 -7.97
N ARG A 108 18.85 17.59 -6.91
CA ARG A 108 17.93 18.71 -6.66
C ARG A 108 18.28 19.95 -7.48
N THR A 109 19.53 20.06 -7.90
CA THR A 109 20.07 21.15 -8.71
C THR A 109 20.91 20.58 -9.83
N TYR A 110 20.83 21.17 -11.03
CA TYR A 110 21.54 20.68 -12.20
C TYR A 110 23.05 20.52 -11.93
N GLY A 111 23.59 19.34 -12.26
CA GLY A 111 25.01 19.02 -12.09
C GLY A 111 25.43 18.56 -10.68
N GLN A 112 24.53 18.48 -9.70
CA GLN A 112 24.84 17.98 -8.35
C GLN A 112 24.12 16.66 -8.06
N MET A 113 24.87 15.56 -7.96
CA MET A 113 24.34 14.26 -7.55
C MET A 113 24.67 14.00 -6.08
N HIS A 114 23.65 13.68 -5.29
CA HIS A 114 23.80 13.28 -3.90
C HIS A 114 23.40 11.80 -3.76
N PRO A 115 24.23 10.97 -3.10
CA PRO A 115 23.86 9.60 -2.77
C PRO A 115 22.53 9.58 -1.99
N ALA A 116 21.65 8.68 -2.40
CA ALA A 116 20.35 8.50 -1.78
C ALA A 116 19.89 7.05 -1.99
N PRO A 117 19.49 6.35 -0.92
CA PRO A 117 19.09 4.95 -1.04
C PRO A 117 17.72 4.81 -1.70
N ILE A 118 17.52 3.66 -2.33
CA ILE A 118 16.25 3.25 -2.91
C ILE A 118 15.79 2.00 -2.17
N ILE A 119 14.56 1.98 -1.67
CA ILE A 119 13.91 0.76 -1.21
C ILE A 119 13.18 0.16 -2.40
N ARG A 120 13.49 -1.09 -2.74
CA ARG A 120 12.83 -1.82 -3.83
C ARG A 120 12.05 -3.00 -3.28
N PHE A 121 10.81 -3.15 -3.73
CA PHE A 121 10.07 -4.40 -3.66
C PHE A 121 10.00 -5.02 -5.06
N ARG A 122 10.32 -6.31 -5.17
CA ARG A 122 10.36 -7.05 -6.42
C ARG A 122 9.44 -8.26 -6.38
N GLN A 123 8.72 -8.49 -7.47
CA GLN A 123 7.91 -9.69 -7.69
C GLN A 123 8.02 -10.15 -9.15
N HIS A 124 7.97 -11.46 -9.40
CA HIS A 124 7.90 -12.03 -10.75
C HIS A 124 6.60 -12.82 -10.92
N HIS A 125 5.69 -12.33 -11.75
CA HIS A 125 4.36 -12.93 -11.97
C HIS A 125 3.69 -12.34 -13.23
N GLY A 126 2.59 -12.92 -13.70
CA GLY A 126 1.71 -12.28 -14.70
C GLY A 126 1.05 -11.05 -14.12
N ASP A 127 0.11 -11.28 -13.19
CA ASP A 127 -0.48 -10.23 -12.38
C ASP A 127 0.27 -10.04 -11.05
N ALA A 128 0.45 -8.81 -10.58
CA ALA A 128 1.13 -8.54 -9.31
C ALA A 128 0.44 -7.42 -8.52
N CYS A 129 0.43 -7.56 -7.19
CA CYS A 129 -0.04 -6.55 -6.27
C CYS A 129 1.07 -6.19 -5.26
N PHE A 130 1.25 -4.89 -5.01
CA PHE A 130 2.03 -4.39 -3.89
C PHE A 130 1.14 -3.53 -3.00
N HIS A 131 1.26 -3.69 -1.68
CA HIS A 131 0.54 -2.92 -0.68
C HIS A 131 1.56 -2.30 0.26
N THR A 132 1.95 -1.06 0.03
CA THR A 132 2.98 -0.40 0.81
C THR A 132 2.37 0.68 1.71
N VAL A 133 2.52 0.53 3.03
CA VAL A 133 2.25 1.60 3.98
C VAL A 133 3.48 2.50 4.08
N LEU A 134 3.27 3.80 3.93
CA LEU A 134 4.24 4.86 4.17
C LEU A 134 3.82 5.62 5.41
N PHE A 135 4.52 5.39 6.53
CA PHE A 135 4.19 5.98 7.82
C PHE A 135 5.22 7.06 8.19
N PRO A 136 4.89 8.35 8.07
CA PRO A 136 5.73 9.42 8.56
C PRO A 136 5.75 9.46 10.09
N PHE A 137 6.91 9.72 10.68
CA PHE A 137 7.02 9.90 12.13
C PHE A 137 8.07 10.96 12.48
N LYS A 138 8.00 11.49 13.70
CA LYS A 138 9.00 12.44 14.21
C LYS A 138 10.01 11.70 15.09
N ASP A 139 9.73 11.65 16.38
CA ASP A 139 10.66 11.10 17.38
C ASP A 139 10.35 9.64 17.73
N ASN A 140 9.06 9.27 17.69
CA ASN A 140 8.60 7.94 18.06
C ASN A 140 8.31 7.12 16.80
N GLN A 141 9.20 6.19 16.48
CA GLN A 141 8.98 5.22 15.43
C GLN A 141 7.78 4.34 15.79
N PRO A 142 6.79 4.16 14.90
CA PRO A 142 5.69 3.24 15.13
C PRO A 142 6.18 1.79 15.09
N ASP A 143 5.65 0.95 15.97
CA ASP A 143 5.63 -0.50 15.71
C ASP A 143 4.41 -0.78 14.82
N LEU A 144 4.64 -1.39 13.66
CA LEU A 144 3.64 -1.55 12.62
C LEU A 144 3.65 -2.97 12.08
N THR A 145 2.49 -3.61 12.13
CA THR A 145 2.24 -4.89 11.48
C THR A 145 1.09 -4.77 10.48
N ILE A 146 1.20 -5.52 9.39
CA ILE A 146 0.20 -5.63 8.34
C ILE A 146 -0.09 -7.11 8.13
N GLU A 147 -1.34 -7.49 8.19
CA GLU A 147 -1.83 -8.84 7.94
C GLU A 147 -2.87 -8.82 6.82
N SER A 148 -2.74 -9.72 5.83
CA SER A 148 -3.76 -9.90 4.80
C SER A 148 -4.89 -10.76 5.34
N ILE A 149 -6.08 -10.18 5.43
CA ILE A 149 -7.31 -10.88 5.85
C ILE A 149 -7.97 -11.50 4.61
N PRO A 150 -8.37 -12.78 4.65
CA PRO A 150 -9.10 -13.40 3.56
C PRO A 150 -10.38 -12.63 3.19
N VAL A 151 -10.54 -12.37 1.90
CA VAL A 151 -11.74 -11.77 1.31
C VAL A 151 -12.51 -12.85 0.54
N PHE A 152 -13.83 -12.82 0.62
CA PHE A 152 -14.71 -13.75 -0.07
C PHE A 152 -15.79 -13.02 -0.89
N SER A 153 -16.12 -13.58 -2.05
CA SER A 153 -17.32 -13.25 -2.83
C SER A 153 -18.24 -14.46 -2.78
N GLY A 154 -19.26 -14.41 -1.93
CA GLY A 154 -20.03 -15.60 -1.55
C GLY A 154 -19.11 -16.61 -0.84
N ILE A 155 -19.02 -17.84 -1.35
CA ILE A 155 -18.16 -18.89 -0.78
C ILE A 155 -16.74 -18.90 -1.35
N ARG A 156 -16.48 -18.13 -2.41
CA ARG A 156 -15.21 -18.15 -3.13
C ARG A 156 -14.24 -17.16 -2.51
N LYS A 157 -13.07 -17.64 -2.09
CA LYS A 157 -11.96 -16.76 -1.69
C LYS A 157 -11.47 -15.95 -2.90
N CYS A 158 -11.39 -14.64 -2.73
CA CYS A 158 -10.87 -13.72 -3.73
C CYS A 158 -9.34 -13.80 -3.78
N SER A 159 -8.78 -13.59 -4.97
CA SER A 159 -7.35 -13.29 -5.09
C SER A 159 -7.09 -11.81 -4.74
N GLU A 160 -5.85 -11.48 -4.38
CA GLU A 160 -5.44 -10.08 -4.12
C GLU A 160 -5.63 -9.18 -5.35
N HIS A 161 -5.69 -9.75 -6.56
CA HIS A 161 -5.93 -9.02 -7.79
C HIS A 161 -7.40 -8.63 -7.97
N GLU A 162 -8.31 -9.34 -7.30
CA GLU A 162 -9.75 -9.07 -7.31
C GLU A 162 -10.15 -8.13 -6.19
N ALA A 163 -9.75 -8.46 -4.95
CA ALA A 163 -10.00 -7.68 -3.76
C ALA A 163 -9.04 -8.08 -2.63
N VAL A 164 -8.70 -7.13 -1.78
CA VAL A 164 -7.80 -7.33 -0.64
C VAL A 164 -8.37 -6.67 0.61
N CYS A 165 -8.14 -7.28 1.77
CA CYS A 165 -8.36 -6.66 3.05
C CYS A 165 -7.07 -6.73 3.86
N LEU A 166 -6.62 -5.59 4.37
CA LEU A 166 -5.43 -5.47 5.19
C LEU A 166 -5.84 -5.05 6.59
N LYS A 167 -5.33 -5.77 7.59
CA LYS A 167 -5.38 -5.37 8.99
C LYS A 167 -4.03 -4.76 9.36
N ILE A 168 -4.01 -3.46 9.60
CA ILE A 168 -2.83 -2.70 9.94
C ILE A 168 -2.92 -2.37 11.43
N ARG A 169 -1.99 -2.89 12.24
CA ARG A 169 -1.87 -2.53 13.65
C ARG A 169 -0.68 -1.63 13.84
N THR A 170 -0.93 -0.50 14.48
CA THR A 170 0.08 0.51 14.78
C THR A 170 0.11 0.76 16.27
N THR A 171 1.30 0.68 16.87
CA THR A 171 1.52 1.09 18.27
C THR A 171 2.45 2.29 18.31
N ILE A 172 1.98 3.40 18.87
CA ILE A 172 2.76 4.61 19.12
C ILE A 172 2.53 5.02 20.57
N ASN A 173 3.60 5.26 21.33
CA ASN A 173 3.52 5.69 22.74
C ASN A 173 2.58 4.80 23.59
N GLN A 174 2.65 3.48 23.39
CA GLN A 174 1.79 2.48 24.07
C GLN A 174 0.29 2.55 23.72
N GLN A 175 -0.10 3.38 22.76
CA GLN A 175 -1.45 3.40 22.22
C GLN A 175 -1.50 2.53 20.96
N GLU A 176 -2.36 1.53 20.99
CA GLU A 176 -2.59 0.63 19.86
C GLU A 176 -3.83 1.05 19.09
N ILE A 177 -3.67 1.15 17.77
CA ILE A 177 -4.72 1.42 16.80
C ILE A 177 -4.75 0.29 15.78
N GLU A 178 -5.94 -0.19 15.47
CA GLU A 178 -6.19 -1.17 14.42
C GLU A 178 -6.96 -0.49 13.27
N ASP A 179 -6.41 -0.55 12.08
CA ASP A 179 -7.03 -0.11 10.84
C ASP A 179 -7.35 -1.34 9.98
N LEU A 180 -8.61 -1.52 9.62
CA LEU A 180 -9.06 -2.51 8.64
C LEU A 180 -9.33 -1.81 7.32
N VAL A 181 -8.54 -2.13 6.29
CA VAL A 181 -8.62 -1.48 4.97
C VAL A 181 -8.98 -2.52 3.92
N PHE A 182 -10.19 -2.45 3.40
CA PHE A 182 -10.65 -3.22 2.25
C PHE A 182 -10.50 -2.40 0.96
N LEU A 183 -9.96 -3.01 -0.08
CA LEU A 183 -9.99 -2.49 -1.44
C LEU A 183 -10.54 -3.53 -2.40
N CYS A 184 -11.50 -3.11 -3.21
CA CYS A 184 -11.96 -3.84 -4.37
C CYS A 184 -11.23 -3.36 -5.62
N HIS A 185 -10.93 -4.26 -6.55
CA HIS A 185 -10.29 -3.92 -7.81
C HIS A 185 -11.12 -4.29 -9.05
N LEU A 186 -12.24 -4.98 -8.85
CA LEU A 186 -13.18 -5.35 -9.89
C LEU A 186 -14.57 -4.80 -9.54
N ASP A 187 -15.33 -4.42 -10.55
CA ASP A 187 -16.73 -4.08 -10.32
C ASP A 187 -17.52 -5.37 -10.14
N ASN A 188 -18.10 -5.55 -8.95
CA ASN A 188 -18.88 -6.74 -8.59
C ASN A 188 -20.27 -6.32 -8.10
N THR A 189 -21.28 -7.15 -8.40
CA THR A 189 -22.67 -6.87 -8.02
C THR A 189 -22.97 -7.28 -6.59
N GLU A 190 -22.28 -8.30 -6.09
CA GLU A 190 -22.45 -8.86 -4.75
C GLU A 190 -21.48 -8.24 -3.74
N PRO A 191 -21.88 -8.14 -2.45
CA PRO A 191 -20.98 -7.68 -1.40
C PRO A 191 -19.83 -8.68 -1.15
N TYR A 192 -18.68 -8.15 -0.80
CA TYR A 192 -17.53 -8.92 -0.34
C TYR A 192 -17.60 -9.11 1.18
N GLN A 193 -17.15 -10.27 1.63
CA GLN A 193 -17.05 -10.63 3.04
C GLN A 193 -15.58 -10.67 3.46
N PHE A 194 -15.25 -10.08 4.59
CA PHE A 194 -13.91 -10.09 5.17
C PHE A 194 -14.00 -9.85 6.68
N ASP A 195 -13.18 -10.55 7.45
CA ASP A 195 -13.29 -10.55 8.91
C ASP A 195 -14.75 -10.85 9.34
N GLN A 196 -15.41 -9.93 10.05
CA GLN A 196 -16.83 -9.99 10.41
C GLN A 196 -17.73 -9.06 9.57
N TYR A 197 -17.17 -8.43 8.53
CA TYR A 197 -17.83 -7.38 7.75
C TYR A 197 -18.31 -7.88 6.39
N SER A 198 -19.33 -7.18 5.89
CA SER A 198 -19.85 -7.29 4.53
C SER A 198 -19.91 -5.90 3.92
N PHE A 199 -19.30 -5.69 2.76
CA PHE A 199 -19.22 -4.39 2.13
C PHE A 199 -19.32 -4.48 0.61
N LYS A 200 -19.97 -3.48 0.01
CA LYS A 200 -20.09 -3.29 -1.43
C LYS A 200 -19.63 -1.88 -1.77
N GLY A 201 -18.49 -1.78 -2.45
CA GLY A 201 -17.84 -0.51 -2.80
C GLY A 201 -16.39 -0.74 -3.19
N GLN A 202 -15.71 0.34 -3.58
CA GLN A 202 -14.31 0.31 -3.98
C GLN A 202 -13.37 0.26 -2.78
N VAL A 203 -13.67 1.03 -1.72
CA VAL A 203 -12.81 1.14 -0.53
C VAL A 203 -13.67 1.16 0.71
N CYS A 204 -13.24 0.44 1.74
CA CYS A 204 -13.75 0.59 3.09
C CYS A 204 -12.57 0.64 4.06
N HIS A 205 -12.53 1.67 4.90
CA HIS A 205 -11.56 1.83 5.96
C HIS A 205 -12.31 1.98 7.28
N LEU A 206 -11.93 1.14 8.26
CA LEU A 206 -12.44 1.19 9.62
C LEU A 206 -11.24 1.36 10.56
N ARG A 207 -11.29 2.36 11.43
CA ARG A 207 -10.27 2.60 12.45
C ARG A 207 -10.81 2.34 13.84
N LYS A 208 -10.08 1.58 14.64
CA LYS A 208 -10.49 1.17 15.98
C LYS A 208 -9.38 1.27 17.00
N LYS A 209 -9.77 1.33 18.28
CA LYS A 209 -8.90 1.12 19.43
C LYS A 209 -8.75 -0.38 19.73
N ALA A 210 -7.81 -0.71 20.62
CA ALA A 210 -7.60 -2.07 21.13
C ALA A 210 -8.85 -2.70 21.80
N ASP A 211 -9.79 -1.89 22.30
CA ASP A 211 -11.06 -2.36 22.87
C ASP A 211 -12.19 -2.52 21.84
N ASP A 212 -11.84 -2.50 20.54
CA ASP A 212 -12.73 -2.57 19.38
C ASP A 212 -13.66 -1.36 19.19
N SER A 213 -13.49 -0.29 19.98
CA SER A 213 -14.23 0.97 19.79
C SER A 213 -13.88 1.63 18.46
N LEU A 214 -14.89 1.89 17.62
CA LEU A 214 -14.72 2.62 16.36
C LEU A 214 -14.32 4.08 16.63
N ILE A 215 -13.24 4.52 15.99
CA ILE A 215 -12.75 5.91 16.02
C ILE A 215 -13.26 6.67 14.78
N SER A 216 -13.09 6.08 13.61
CA SER A 216 -13.48 6.69 12.33
C SER A 216 -13.73 5.63 11.27
N GLN A 217 -14.47 6.01 10.24
CA GLN A 217 -14.67 5.20 9.05
C GLN A 217 -14.63 6.08 7.81
N PHE A 218 -14.20 5.50 6.70
CA PHE A 218 -14.15 6.12 5.39
C PHE A 218 -14.50 5.08 4.34
N HIS A 219 -15.36 5.40 3.38
CA HIS A 219 -15.72 4.46 2.32
C HIS A 219 -15.89 5.18 0.99
N VAL A 220 -15.64 4.42 -0.08
CA VAL A 220 -15.83 4.85 -1.47
C VAL A 220 -16.72 3.82 -2.14
N GLU A 221 -17.88 4.25 -2.62
CA GLU A 221 -18.80 3.40 -3.39
C GLU A 221 -18.30 3.20 -4.83
N HIS A 222 -18.89 2.25 -5.57
CA HIS A 222 -18.66 2.17 -7.01
C HIS A 222 -19.32 3.35 -7.71
N SER A 223 -18.63 3.92 -8.70
CA SER A 223 -19.13 4.98 -9.56
C SER A 223 -20.25 4.51 -10.48
#